data_AF-A0A519M0Y4-F1
#
_entry.id   AF-A0A519M0Y4-F1
#
_cell.length_a   1.000
_cell.length_b   1.000
_cell.length_c   1.000
_cell.angle_alpha   90.00
_cell.angle_beta   90.00
_cell.angle_gamma   90.00
#
_symmetry.space_group_name_H-M   'P 1'
#
loop_
_entity.id
_entity.type
_entity.pdbx_description
1 polymer ?
#
loop_
_entity_poly.entity_id
_entity_poly.type
_entity_poly.pdbx_seq_one_letter_code
_entity_poly.pdbx_strand_id
1 'polypeptide(L)'
;RLEEFQHYYGNATFDDAGTAVASQFLLRMYLEKRDARYLPAVQKAIDFVLNAQFGPEYGVANGGWPQRFPHFPGAISSMPLPNASQLPAGAKAGMDDGDYTLHVTFNDDVMGENIKFLTLCVMALGETRLLPSITRAMECMRLMQQPGQQAGWGLQHLSRAKDGRPAGSPAGARSYEPRSLATHTTQTNIRQMFNYFQLTGDRKYLARLPEAIAWLKSCPLPADAATVNPLLGGGRTHPTFVELGTNDGLYVHRYGSNIHNGAYYYDKNYTNTVSHYSAGRPIDIAGLEATYAKLSGMTDAAVAEMAARSPLKVAGGGKALPKYFSIREVDFPDLFTGAVMATPAVPESEVATLLTELGTRNYWTSPVPEVVNPYQGDGPTAPYTGTAYRSKHVGDVYDTSPYPADNPPEVPPYVKKDKPQFIVTAEWIRRMGRLIAFVAPVA
;
A
#
# COMPACT_ATOMS: atom_id res chain seq x y z
N ARG A 1 -1.65 -14.83 -11.24
CA ARG A 1 -1.36 -13.39 -10.99
C ARG A 1 -2.63 -12.60 -11.09
N LEU A 2 -2.65 -11.38 -10.53
CA LEU A 2 -3.75 -10.44 -10.66
C LEU A 2 -5.07 -11.06 -10.19
N GLU A 3 -5.05 -11.78 -9.06
CA GLU A 3 -6.18 -12.60 -8.59
C GLU A 3 -7.45 -11.79 -8.36
N GLU A 4 -7.32 -10.54 -7.92
CA GLU A 4 -8.45 -9.60 -7.81
C GLU A 4 -9.08 -9.25 -9.16
N PHE A 5 -8.32 -9.30 -10.25
CA PHE A 5 -8.85 -8.95 -11.58
C PHE A 5 -9.47 -10.15 -12.30
N GLN A 6 -9.45 -11.34 -11.70
CA GLN A 6 -10.00 -12.56 -12.29
C GLN A 6 -11.54 -12.63 -12.21
N HIS A 7 -12.17 -11.70 -11.50
CA HIS A 7 -13.61 -11.66 -11.36
C HIS A 7 -14.12 -10.24 -11.16
N TYR A 8 -15.37 -10.01 -11.55
CA TYR A 8 -16.03 -8.73 -11.37
C TYR A 8 -16.71 -8.65 -10.01
N TYR A 9 -16.14 -7.87 -9.09
CA TYR A 9 -16.70 -7.71 -7.74
C TYR A 9 -18.00 -6.88 -7.68
N GLY A 10 -18.21 -5.95 -8.62
CA GLY A 10 -19.37 -5.05 -8.60
C GLY A 10 -19.44 -4.10 -7.39
N ASN A 11 -18.34 -3.95 -6.63
CA ASN A 11 -18.24 -3.08 -5.44
C ASN A 11 -17.03 -2.14 -5.52
N ALA A 12 -16.90 -1.25 -4.53
CA ALA A 12 -15.76 -0.33 -4.41
C ALA A 12 -14.67 -0.91 -3.50
N THR A 13 -13.47 -0.31 -3.57
CA THR A 13 -12.29 -0.77 -2.83
C THR A 13 -11.41 0.38 -2.36
N PHE A 14 -10.75 0.17 -1.22
CA PHE A 14 -9.69 1.02 -0.71
C PHE A 14 -8.30 0.60 -1.20
N ASP A 15 -8.19 -0.54 -1.88
CA ASP A 15 -6.95 -1.07 -2.45
C ASP A 15 -6.25 -0.05 -3.36
N ASP A 16 -4.92 -0.06 -3.37
CA ASP A 16 -4.08 0.89 -4.11
C ASP A 16 -4.46 2.37 -3.88
N ALA A 17 -4.99 2.70 -2.70
CA ALA A 17 -5.53 4.01 -2.34
C ALA A 17 -6.62 4.55 -3.28
N GLY A 18 -7.25 3.69 -4.10
CA GLY A 18 -8.12 4.10 -5.21
C GLY A 18 -9.30 4.98 -4.76
N THR A 19 -9.98 4.60 -3.68
CA THR A 19 -11.05 5.43 -3.09
C THR A 19 -10.49 6.70 -2.44
N ALA A 20 -9.40 6.59 -1.68
CA ALA A 20 -8.87 7.72 -0.91
C ALA A 20 -8.35 8.85 -1.81
N VAL A 21 -7.54 8.53 -2.82
CA VAL A 21 -6.98 9.52 -3.76
C VAL A 21 -8.08 10.16 -4.60
N ALA A 22 -9.06 9.38 -5.08
CA ALA A 22 -10.22 9.93 -5.78
C ALA A 22 -11.03 10.90 -4.89
N SER A 23 -11.18 10.55 -3.61
CA SER A 23 -11.90 11.39 -2.63
C SER A 23 -11.14 12.69 -2.33
N GLN A 24 -9.81 12.63 -2.20
CA GLN A 24 -8.96 13.81 -2.05
C GLN A 24 -9.04 14.73 -3.28
N PHE A 25 -9.08 14.16 -4.49
CA PHE A 25 -9.27 14.93 -5.72
C PHE A 25 -10.62 15.66 -5.74
N LEU A 26 -11.73 14.97 -5.42
CA LEU A 26 -13.05 15.58 -5.33
C LEU A 26 -13.09 16.71 -4.30
N LEU A 27 -12.49 16.49 -3.13
CA LEU A 27 -12.36 17.52 -2.08
C LEU A 27 -11.60 18.74 -2.62
N ARG A 28 -10.48 18.53 -3.31
CA ARG A 28 -9.68 19.63 -3.87
C ARG A 28 -10.45 20.41 -4.95
N MET A 29 -11.18 19.70 -5.83
CA MET A 29 -12.02 20.31 -6.87
C MET A 29 -13.13 21.16 -6.28
N TYR A 30 -13.79 20.67 -5.21
CA TYR A 30 -14.76 21.47 -4.47
C TYR A 30 -14.10 22.72 -3.87
N LEU A 31 -13.01 22.57 -3.13
CA LEU A 31 -12.37 23.67 -2.39
C LEU A 31 -11.79 24.78 -3.29
N GLU A 32 -11.39 24.46 -4.53
CA GLU A 32 -10.79 25.44 -5.45
C GLU A 32 -11.71 26.63 -5.74
N LYS A 33 -13.02 26.38 -5.88
CA LYS A 33 -14.02 27.44 -6.16
C LYS A 33 -15.25 27.38 -5.26
N ARG A 34 -15.30 26.43 -4.33
CA ARG A 34 -16.50 26.04 -3.57
C ARG A 34 -17.70 25.79 -4.51
N ASP A 35 -17.43 25.18 -5.65
CA ASP A 35 -18.44 24.90 -6.67
C ASP A 35 -19.37 23.79 -6.18
N ALA A 36 -20.63 24.15 -5.95
CA ALA A 36 -21.65 23.26 -5.38
C ALA A 36 -21.87 21.97 -6.18
N ARG A 37 -21.46 21.92 -7.46
CA ARG A 37 -21.54 20.70 -8.29
C ARG A 37 -20.70 19.55 -7.73
N TYR A 38 -19.58 19.85 -7.04
CA TYR A 38 -18.71 18.82 -6.47
C TYR A 38 -19.12 18.40 -5.06
N LEU A 39 -19.87 19.23 -4.34
CA LEU A 39 -20.24 18.97 -2.94
C LEU A 39 -20.96 17.63 -2.73
N PRO A 40 -21.96 17.23 -3.55
CA PRO A 40 -22.61 15.93 -3.42
C PRO A 40 -21.63 14.75 -3.54
N ALA A 41 -20.64 14.86 -4.43
CA ALA A 41 -19.64 13.81 -4.62
C ALA A 41 -18.67 13.72 -3.43
N VAL A 42 -18.24 14.87 -2.89
CA VAL A 42 -17.42 14.92 -1.66
C VAL A 42 -18.18 14.32 -0.48
N GLN A 43 -19.45 14.68 -0.31
CA GLN A 43 -20.25 14.16 0.79
C GLN A 43 -20.48 12.66 0.66
N LYS A 44 -20.76 12.16 -0.56
CA LYS A 44 -20.85 10.73 -0.84
C LYS A 44 -19.55 9.98 -0.51
N ALA A 45 -18.39 10.58 -0.80
CA ALA A 45 -17.10 10.01 -0.45
C ALA A 45 -16.90 9.93 1.07
N ILE A 46 -17.20 11.00 1.81
CA ILE A 46 -17.15 11.01 3.28
C ILE A 46 -18.07 9.93 3.85
N ASP A 47 -19.32 9.89 3.39
CA ASP A 47 -20.31 8.92 3.88
C ASP A 47 -19.91 7.48 3.53
N PHE A 48 -19.32 7.24 2.35
CA PHE A 48 -18.78 5.93 1.98
C PHE A 48 -17.69 5.46 2.95
N VAL A 49 -16.72 6.33 3.26
CA VAL A 49 -15.65 6.00 4.22
C VAL A 49 -16.23 5.72 5.61
N LEU A 50 -17.18 6.53 6.07
CA LEU A 50 -17.81 6.32 7.37
C LEU A 50 -18.63 5.03 7.43
N ASN A 51 -19.40 4.73 6.38
CA ASN A 51 -20.26 3.55 6.31
C ASN A 51 -19.47 2.24 6.19
N ALA A 52 -18.28 2.29 5.60
CA ALA A 52 -17.41 1.12 5.49
C ALA A 52 -16.64 0.81 6.79
N GLN A 53 -16.57 1.75 7.73
CA GLN A 53 -15.78 1.59 8.95
C GLN A 53 -16.44 0.57 9.90
N PHE A 54 -15.65 -0.37 10.43
CA PHE A 54 -16.15 -1.33 11.41
C PHE A 54 -16.60 -0.62 12.69
N GLY A 55 -17.79 -0.97 13.18
CA GLY A 55 -18.39 -0.41 14.39
C GLY A 55 -17.90 -1.05 15.69
N PRO A 56 -18.38 -0.55 16.86
CA PRO A 56 -18.03 -1.08 18.19
C PRO A 56 -18.27 -2.58 18.37
N GLU A 57 -19.24 -3.15 17.66
CA GLU A 57 -19.57 -4.57 17.66
C GLU A 57 -18.43 -5.48 17.17
N TYR A 58 -17.42 -4.92 16.48
CA TYR A 58 -16.23 -5.64 16.01
C TYR A 58 -15.06 -5.62 17.03
N GLY A 59 -15.25 -5.07 18.23
CA GLY A 59 -14.25 -5.12 19.31
C GLY A 59 -12.95 -4.44 18.93
N VAL A 60 -11.83 -5.19 18.89
CA VAL A 60 -10.50 -4.66 18.53
C VAL A 60 -10.43 -4.11 17.09
N ALA A 61 -11.36 -4.52 16.23
CA ALA A 61 -11.48 -4.02 14.87
C ALA A 61 -12.33 -2.74 14.74
N ASN A 62 -12.94 -2.26 15.82
CA ASN A 62 -13.70 -1.00 15.83
C ASN A 62 -12.84 0.18 15.35
N GLY A 63 -13.27 0.83 14.28
CA GLY A 63 -12.52 1.91 13.63
C GLY A 63 -11.67 1.47 12.43
N GLY A 64 -11.48 0.16 12.23
CA GLY A 64 -10.80 -0.38 11.06
C GLY A 64 -11.63 -0.31 9.79
N TRP A 65 -11.02 -0.59 8.63
CA TRP A 65 -11.71 -0.70 7.35
C TRP A 65 -11.46 -2.05 6.66
N PRO A 66 -12.47 -2.59 5.95
CA PRO A 66 -12.28 -3.65 4.98
C PRO A 66 -11.49 -3.15 3.77
N GLN A 67 -10.93 -4.06 2.97
CA GLN A 67 -10.34 -3.69 1.68
C GLN A 67 -11.44 -3.31 0.66
N ARG A 68 -12.61 -3.95 0.72
CA ARG A 68 -13.72 -3.71 -0.22
C ARG A 68 -15.04 -3.47 0.51
N PHE A 69 -15.86 -2.58 -0.04
CA PHE A 69 -17.18 -2.24 0.51
C PHE A 69 -18.14 -1.76 -0.59
N PRO A 70 -19.44 -2.14 -0.56
CA PRO A 70 -20.06 -3.16 0.30
C PRO A 70 -19.48 -4.56 0.06
N HIS A 71 -19.70 -5.48 1.02
CA HIS A 71 -19.26 -6.87 0.90
C HIS A 71 -19.88 -7.54 -0.35
N PHE A 72 -19.06 -8.27 -1.10
CA PHE A 72 -19.50 -9.11 -2.19
C PHE A 72 -19.30 -10.59 -1.81
N PRO A 73 -20.37 -11.40 -1.64
CA PRO A 73 -20.23 -12.80 -1.24
C PRO A 73 -19.43 -13.69 -2.19
N GLY A 74 -19.30 -13.29 -3.46
CA GLY A 74 -18.50 -14.00 -4.48
C GLY A 74 -17.04 -13.55 -4.56
N ALA A 75 -16.52 -12.80 -3.60
CA ALA A 75 -15.18 -12.18 -3.62
C ALA A 75 -14.00 -13.16 -3.82
N ILE A 76 -14.26 -14.45 -3.68
CA ILE A 76 -13.27 -15.53 -3.82
C ILE A 76 -13.78 -16.72 -4.65
N SER A 77 -14.93 -16.59 -5.34
CA SER A 77 -15.58 -17.74 -5.99
C SER A 77 -14.91 -18.21 -7.29
N SER A 78 -13.94 -17.46 -7.82
CA SER A 78 -13.26 -17.75 -9.08
C SER A 78 -11.75 -17.97 -8.93
N MET A 79 -11.27 -18.21 -7.70
CA MET A 79 -9.85 -18.42 -7.44
C MET A 79 -9.41 -19.84 -7.88
N PRO A 80 -8.36 -19.99 -8.70
CA PRO A 80 -7.85 -21.29 -9.12
C PRO A 80 -7.46 -22.16 -7.92
N LEU A 81 -7.92 -23.42 -7.90
CA LEU A 81 -7.54 -24.37 -6.88
C LEU A 81 -6.10 -24.87 -7.12
N PRO A 82 -5.23 -24.89 -6.08
CA PRO A 82 -3.91 -25.46 -6.22
C PRO A 82 -3.96 -26.95 -6.59
N ASN A 83 -3.21 -27.35 -7.62
CA ASN A 83 -2.87 -28.73 -7.91
C ASN A 83 -1.86 -29.27 -6.89
N ALA A 84 -2.33 -30.05 -5.93
CA ALA A 84 -1.51 -30.65 -4.88
C ALA A 84 -0.34 -31.49 -5.40
N SER A 85 -0.46 -32.10 -6.59
CA SER A 85 0.64 -32.89 -7.19
C SER A 85 1.84 -32.06 -7.65
N GLN A 86 1.67 -30.73 -7.78
CA GLN A 86 2.72 -29.79 -8.18
C GLN A 86 3.31 -29.00 -6.99
N LEU A 87 2.81 -29.21 -5.77
CA LEU A 87 3.34 -28.55 -4.58
C LEU A 87 4.61 -29.29 -4.10
N PRO A 88 5.71 -28.56 -3.84
CA PRO A 88 6.85 -29.12 -3.12
C PRO A 88 6.43 -29.64 -1.74
N ALA A 89 7.17 -30.62 -1.21
CA ALA A 89 6.94 -31.13 0.13
C ALA A 89 7.05 -30.01 1.18
N GLY A 90 6.02 -29.87 2.03
CA GLY A 90 5.96 -28.84 3.07
C GLY A 90 5.51 -27.46 2.60
N ALA A 91 5.30 -27.26 1.29
CA ALA A 91 4.72 -26.02 0.77
C ALA A 91 3.24 -25.90 1.17
N LYS A 92 2.78 -24.67 1.31
CA LYS A 92 1.38 -24.32 1.55
C LYS A 92 0.86 -23.49 0.38
N ALA A 93 -0.43 -23.55 0.14
CA ALA A 93 -1.08 -22.84 -0.96
C ALA A 93 -2.55 -22.56 -0.62
N GLY A 94 -3.13 -21.60 -1.33
CA GLY A 94 -4.52 -21.18 -1.15
C GLY A 94 -4.68 -20.02 -0.16
N MET A 95 -5.94 -19.75 0.20
CA MET A 95 -6.31 -18.60 1.02
C MET A 95 -6.59 -19.06 2.45
N ASP A 96 -5.57 -19.02 3.30
CA ASP A 96 -5.59 -19.56 4.68
C ASP A 96 -6.78 -19.08 5.51
N ASP A 97 -7.30 -17.89 5.21
CA ASP A 97 -8.34 -17.19 5.98
C ASP A 97 -9.59 -16.85 5.18
N GLY A 98 -9.75 -17.40 3.97
CA GLY A 98 -10.93 -17.22 3.13
C GLY A 98 -11.09 -15.79 2.59
N ASP A 99 -12.30 -15.23 2.67
CA ASP A 99 -12.62 -13.91 2.11
C ASP A 99 -11.93 -12.77 2.88
N TYR A 100 -10.74 -12.44 2.41
CA TYR A 100 -9.86 -11.42 2.95
C TYR A 100 -10.39 -10.00 2.79
N THR A 101 -11.35 -9.78 1.89
CA THR A 101 -11.90 -8.44 1.65
C THR A 101 -12.64 -7.88 2.86
N LEU A 102 -12.98 -8.74 3.83
CA LEU A 102 -13.67 -8.44 5.08
C LEU A 102 -12.74 -8.22 6.29
N HIS A 103 -11.42 -8.30 6.12
CA HIS A 103 -10.45 -8.13 7.20
C HIS A 103 -10.11 -6.66 7.42
N VAL A 104 -9.63 -6.30 8.62
CA VAL A 104 -9.02 -4.98 8.81
C VAL A 104 -7.75 -4.94 7.98
N THR A 105 -7.72 -4.01 7.02
CA THR A 105 -6.71 -4.00 5.96
C THR A 105 -5.68 -2.91 6.21
N PHE A 106 -4.42 -3.29 6.40
CA PHE A 106 -3.26 -2.39 6.44
C PHE A 106 -2.46 -2.41 5.13
N ASN A 107 -2.69 -3.42 4.28
CA ASN A 107 -2.15 -3.46 2.92
C ASN A 107 -2.40 -2.15 2.19
N ASP A 108 -1.41 -1.68 1.43
CA ASP A 108 -1.44 -0.42 0.66
C ASP A 108 -1.86 0.82 1.47
N ASP A 109 -1.58 0.80 2.78
CA ASP A 109 -1.87 1.87 3.74
C ASP A 109 -3.36 2.31 3.76
N VAL A 110 -4.29 1.39 3.48
CA VAL A 110 -5.75 1.64 3.49
C VAL A 110 -6.20 2.44 4.71
N MET A 111 -5.71 2.06 5.90
CA MET A 111 -6.02 2.76 7.15
C MET A 111 -5.46 4.19 7.17
N GLY A 112 -4.18 4.37 6.84
CA GLY A 112 -3.53 5.68 6.83
C GLY A 112 -4.17 6.64 5.84
N GLU A 113 -4.47 6.16 4.63
CA GLU A 113 -5.11 6.95 3.57
C GLU A 113 -6.53 7.40 3.93
N ASN A 114 -7.33 6.52 4.55
CA ASN A 114 -8.66 6.88 5.03
C ASN A 114 -8.61 7.91 6.16
N ILE A 115 -7.68 7.74 7.12
CA ILE A 115 -7.48 8.71 8.21
C ILE A 115 -7.01 10.05 7.64
N LYS A 116 -6.11 10.04 6.66
CA LYS A 116 -5.61 11.25 5.97
C LYS A 116 -6.75 11.98 5.27
N PHE A 117 -7.59 11.28 4.51
CA PHE A 117 -8.75 11.88 3.84
C PHE A 117 -9.74 12.51 4.83
N LEU A 118 -10.10 11.81 5.91
CA LEU A 118 -10.99 12.37 6.92
C LEU A 118 -10.34 13.58 7.63
N THR A 119 -9.04 13.55 7.88
CA THR A 119 -8.29 14.67 8.46
C THR A 119 -8.27 15.89 7.53
N LEU A 120 -8.10 15.69 6.22
CA LEU A 120 -8.22 16.75 5.21
C LEU A 120 -9.62 17.38 5.22
N CYS A 121 -10.68 16.57 5.40
CA CYS A 121 -12.05 17.07 5.52
C CYS A 121 -12.26 17.89 6.81
N VAL A 122 -11.78 17.40 7.96
CA VAL A 122 -11.80 18.16 9.22
C VAL A 122 -11.09 19.51 9.04
N MET A 123 -9.88 19.48 8.47
CA MET A 123 -9.07 20.65 8.26
C MET A 123 -9.74 21.65 7.32
N ALA A 124 -10.16 21.23 6.14
CA ALA A 124 -10.58 22.14 5.08
C ALA A 124 -12.05 22.54 5.14
N LEU A 125 -12.91 21.67 5.66
CA LEU A 125 -14.35 21.89 5.75
C LEU A 125 -14.80 22.26 7.17
N GLY A 126 -13.97 22.00 8.20
CA GLY A 126 -14.38 22.16 9.60
C GLY A 126 -15.30 21.06 10.11
N GLU A 127 -15.29 19.88 9.46
CA GLU A 127 -16.17 18.74 9.74
C GLU A 127 -15.77 17.97 11.01
N THR A 128 -15.87 18.62 12.17
CA THR A 128 -15.45 18.05 13.46
C THR A 128 -16.22 16.79 13.87
N ARG A 129 -17.38 16.51 13.27
CA ARG A 129 -18.10 15.23 13.43
C ARG A 129 -17.28 14.00 13.02
N LEU A 130 -16.21 14.18 12.23
CA LEU A 130 -15.33 13.10 11.77
C LEU A 130 -14.28 12.71 12.83
N LEU A 131 -14.02 13.56 13.84
CA LEU A 131 -13.00 13.32 14.86
C LEU A 131 -13.18 11.99 15.62
N PRO A 132 -14.40 11.55 15.99
CA PRO A 132 -14.59 10.23 16.61
C PRO A 132 -14.20 9.08 15.67
N SER A 133 -14.49 9.17 14.37
CA SER A 133 -14.12 8.14 13.39
C SER A 133 -12.60 8.04 13.21
N ILE A 134 -11.92 9.18 13.12
CA ILE A 134 -10.45 9.28 13.07
C ILE A 134 -9.83 8.68 14.33
N THR A 135 -10.35 9.05 15.51
CA THR A 135 -9.84 8.54 16.80
C THR A 135 -9.98 7.02 16.91
N ARG A 136 -11.13 6.45 16.54
CA ARG A 136 -11.32 4.99 16.55
C ARG A 136 -10.36 4.29 15.61
N ALA A 137 -10.11 4.84 14.43
CA ALA A 137 -9.18 4.24 13.48
C ALA A 137 -7.73 4.23 13.97
N MET A 138 -7.28 5.33 14.59
CA MET A 138 -5.95 5.38 15.23
C MET A 138 -5.84 4.36 16.37
N GLU A 139 -6.89 4.20 17.19
CA GLU A 139 -6.92 3.17 18.24
C GLU A 139 -6.92 1.75 17.67
N CYS A 140 -7.67 1.48 16.60
CA CYS A 140 -7.71 0.17 15.96
C CYS A 140 -6.30 -0.26 15.52
N MET A 141 -5.57 0.61 14.82
CA MET A 141 -4.20 0.31 14.39
C MET A 141 -3.27 0.06 15.59
N ARG A 142 -3.35 0.88 16.64
CA ARG A 142 -2.57 0.72 17.88
C ARG A 142 -2.86 -0.59 18.60
N LEU A 143 -4.14 -0.96 18.70
CA LEU A 143 -4.59 -2.17 19.40
C LEU A 143 -4.30 -3.46 18.61
N MET A 144 -4.17 -3.37 17.28
CA MET A 144 -3.82 -4.52 16.43
C MET A 144 -2.33 -4.87 16.38
N GLN A 145 -1.47 -4.07 17.03
CA GLN A 145 -0.09 -4.46 17.24
C GLN A 145 -0.04 -5.76 18.01
N GLN A 146 0.56 -6.80 17.43
CA GLN A 146 0.62 -8.10 18.07
C GLN A 146 1.36 -8.04 19.42
N PRO A 147 0.97 -8.85 20.41
CA PRO A 147 1.66 -8.92 21.69
C PRO A 147 2.96 -9.74 21.61
N GLY A 148 3.85 -9.54 22.57
CA GLY A 148 5.01 -10.40 22.78
C GLY A 148 6.13 -10.22 21.76
N GLN A 149 6.86 -11.30 21.45
CA GLN A 149 8.10 -11.24 20.65
C GLN A 149 7.86 -10.94 19.15
N GLN A 150 6.63 -11.10 18.67
CA GLN A 150 6.24 -10.82 17.30
C GLN A 150 5.40 -9.55 17.23
N ALA A 151 5.90 -8.44 17.75
CA ALA A 151 5.14 -7.20 17.96
C ALA A 151 4.84 -6.35 16.70
N GLY A 152 4.76 -7.00 15.53
CA GLY A 152 4.45 -6.36 14.25
C GLY A 152 2.97 -6.40 13.88
N TRP A 153 2.71 -6.09 12.61
CA TRP A 153 1.40 -6.20 11.95
C TRP A 153 1.52 -7.07 10.69
N GLY A 154 0.45 -7.78 10.34
CA GLY A 154 0.28 -8.40 9.03
C GLY A 154 -0.25 -7.41 8.00
N LEU A 155 -0.37 -7.86 6.75
CA LEU A 155 -1.07 -7.10 5.71
C LEU A 155 -2.54 -6.82 6.10
N GLN A 156 -3.16 -7.80 6.75
CA GLN A 156 -4.52 -7.71 7.26
C GLN A 156 -4.67 -8.51 8.53
N HIS A 157 -5.69 -8.16 9.31
CA HIS A 157 -6.04 -8.80 10.56
C HIS A 157 -7.52 -9.16 10.57
N LEU A 158 -7.85 -10.29 11.18
CA LEU A 158 -9.24 -10.75 11.30
C LEU A 158 -10.11 -9.65 11.93
N SER A 159 -11.20 -9.26 11.25
CA SER A 159 -12.19 -8.31 11.82
C SER A 159 -13.06 -8.96 12.90
N ARG A 160 -13.14 -10.29 12.92
CA ARG A 160 -13.93 -11.10 13.85
C ARG A 160 -13.21 -12.41 14.13
N ALA A 161 -13.54 -13.05 15.26
CA ALA A 161 -12.98 -14.36 15.57
C ALA A 161 -13.31 -15.38 14.46
N LYS A 162 -12.33 -16.19 14.08
CA LYS A 162 -12.47 -17.21 13.03
C LYS A 162 -11.50 -18.35 13.29
N ASP A 163 -11.98 -19.59 13.12
CA ASP A 163 -11.18 -20.82 13.23
C ASP A 163 -10.36 -20.90 14.54
N GLY A 164 -10.99 -20.51 15.66
CA GLY A 164 -10.36 -20.50 16.98
C GLY A 164 -9.40 -19.34 17.24
N ARG A 165 -9.20 -18.43 16.28
CA ARG A 165 -8.33 -17.25 16.40
C ARG A 165 -9.17 -16.01 16.72
N PRO A 166 -8.75 -15.16 17.67
CA PRO A 166 -9.50 -13.95 18.02
C PRO A 166 -9.46 -12.91 16.89
N ALA A 167 -10.42 -11.98 16.90
CA ALA A 167 -10.32 -10.74 16.11
C ALA A 167 -8.99 -10.04 16.42
N GLY A 168 -8.41 -9.37 15.42
CA GLY A 168 -7.09 -8.76 15.52
C GLY A 168 -5.92 -9.73 15.30
N SER A 169 -6.15 -11.02 15.11
CA SER A 169 -5.08 -11.96 14.69
C SER A 169 -4.66 -11.67 13.24
N PRO A 170 -3.36 -11.78 12.87
CA PRO A 170 -2.91 -11.64 11.49
C PRO A 170 -3.60 -12.66 10.58
N ALA A 171 -4.01 -12.25 9.39
CA ALA A 171 -4.75 -13.09 8.46
C ALA A 171 -4.05 -13.16 7.09
N GLY A 172 -4.20 -14.28 6.39
CA GLY A 172 -3.84 -14.37 4.97
C GLY A 172 -4.80 -13.56 4.10
N ALA A 173 -4.41 -13.30 2.85
CA ALA A 173 -5.26 -12.67 1.86
C ALA A 173 -5.38 -13.52 0.60
N ARG A 174 -4.89 -12.99 -0.53
CA ARG A 174 -4.80 -13.69 -1.81
C ARG A 174 -3.94 -14.94 -1.67
N SER A 175 -3.97 -15.84 -2.66
CA SER A 175 -3.27 -17.14 -2.52
C SER A 175 -1.73 -17.00 -2.41
N TYR A 176 -1.21 -15.82 -2.76
CA TYR A 176 0.18 -15.41 -2.62
C TYR A 176 0.46 -14.51 -1.42
N GLU A 177 -0.47 -14.39 -0.47
CA GLU A 177 -0.36 -13.56 0.73
C GLU A 177 -0.65 -14.40 1.96
N PRO A 178 0.36 -15.15 2.46
CA PRO A 178 0.18 -16.11 3.53
C PRO A 178 -0.25 -15.45 4.83
N ARG A 179 -0.91 -16.22 5.70
CA ARG A 179 -1.15 -15.82 7.08
C ARG A 179 0.18 -15.58 7.81
N SER A 180 0.54 -14.31 7.97
CA SER A 180 1.87 -13.89 8.40
C SER A 180 1.88 -12.47 8.97
N LEU A 181 3.00 -12.09 9.60
CA LEU A 181 3.35 -10.69 9.76
C LEU A 181 4.05 -10.16 8.52
N ALA A 182 3.93 -8.86 8.26
CA ALA A 182 4.53 -8.19 7.11
C ALA A 182 5.48 -7.07 7.54
N THR A 183 6.74 -7.16 7.13
CA THR A 183 7.81 -6.27 7.62
C THR A 183 7.61 -4.82 7.14
N HIS A 184 7.30 -4.64 5.85
CA HIS A 184 7.02 -3.30 5.30
C HIS A 184 5.75 -2.67 5.89
N THR A 185 4.67 -3.43 6.06
CA THR A 185 3.44 -2.94 6.71
C THR A 185 3.69 -2.57 8.16
N THR A 186 4.51 -3.33 8.87
CA THR A 186 4.93 -2.97 10.22
C THR A 186 5.69 -1.64 10.24
N GLN A 187 6.66 -1.45 9.33
CA GLN A 187 7.33 -0.16 9.18
C GLN A 187 6.35 0.99 8.87
N THR A 188 5.41 0.77 7.95
CA THR A 188 4.38 1.76 7.62
C THR A 188 3.52 2.10 8.84
N ASN A 189 3.05 1.09 9.59
CA ASN A 189 2.24 1.31 10.79
C ASN A 189 3.02 1.99 11.92
N ILE A 190 4.33 1.73 12.09
CA ILE A 190 5.19 2.48 13.01
C ILE A 190 5.22 3.97 12.61
N ARG A 191 5.39 4.28 11.32
CA ARG A 191 5.37 5.65 10.81
C ARG A 191 4.01 6.32 11.01
N GLN A 192 2.91 5.58 10.81
CA GLN A 192 1.57 6.08 11.11
C GLN A 192 1.37 6.36 12.61
N MET A 193 1.88 5.51 13.49
CA MET A 193 1.86 5.77 14.94
C MET A 193 2.66 7.02 15.33
N PHE A 194 3.79 7.31 14.67
CA PHE A 194 4.50 8.58 14.83
C PHE A 194 3.63 9.77 14.39
N ASN A 195 2.90 9.64 13.28
CA ASN A 195 1.95 10.68 12.84
C ASN A 195 0.83 10.87 13.86
N TYR A 196 0.26 9.81 14.42
CA TYR A 196 -0.85 9.91 15.37
C TYR A 196 -0.41 10.52 16.71
N PHE A 197 0.79 10.21 17.18
CA PHE A 197 1.40 10.95 18.28
C PHE A 197 1.51 12.44 17.96
N GLN A 198 1.99 12.80 16.76
CA GLN A 198 2.12 14.22 16.38
C GLN A 198 0.75 14.92 16.30
N LEU A 199 -0.27 14.24 15.77
CA LEU A 199 -1.64 14.77 15.63
C LEU A 199 -2.32 15.00 16.98
N THR A 200 -2.05 14.16 17.97
CA THR A 200 -2.83 14.12 19.22
C THR A 200 -2.05 14.63 20.44
N GLY A 201 -0.72 14.49 20.42
CA GLY A 201 0.15 14.62 21.59
C GLY A 201 0.09 13.41 22.54
N ASP A 202 -0.66 12.35 22.22
CA ASP A 202 -0.88 11.22 23.12
C ASP A 202 0.25 10.19 23.02
N ARG A 203 1.06 10.11 24.08
CA ARG A 203 2.24 9.22 24.16
C ARG A 203 1.89 7.74 24.03
N LYS A 204 0.62 7.33 24.18
CA LYS A 204 0.22 5.92 24.01
C LYS A 204 0.54 5.38 22.61
N TYR A 205 0.56 6.24 21.58
CA TYR A 205 0.91 5.83 20.22
C TYR A 205 2.41 5.49 20.07
N LEU A 206 3.25 5.94 21.00
CA LEU A 206 4.68 5.60 21.01
C LEU A 206 5.00 4.39 21.89
N ALA A 207 4.11 4.03 22.83
CA ALA A 207 4.43 3.18 23.97
C ALA A 207 5.05 1.82 23.60
N ARG A 208 4.56 1.19 22.53
CA ARG A 208 4.98 -0.16 22.10
C ARG A 208 5.77 -0.20 20.80
N LEU A 209 6.12 0.95 20.23
CA LEU A 209 6.92 1.03 19.01
C LEU A 209 8.33 0.43 19.15
N PRO A 210 9.03 0.53 20.31
CA PRO A 210 10.30 -0.17 20.50
C PRO A 210 10.20 -1.68 20.34
N GLU A 211 9.08 -2.30 20.72
CA GLU A 211 8.86 -3.75 20.53
C GLU A 211 8.79 -4.10 19.05
N ALA A 212 8.06 -3.31 18.24
CA ALA A 212 7.95 -3.54 16.80
C ALA A 212 9.29 -3.31 16.07
N ILE A 213 10.05 -2.28 16.46
CA ILE A 213 11.38 -2.01 15.91
C ILE A 213 12.35 -3.15 16.28
N ALA A 214 12.31 -3.64 17.52
CA ALA A 214 13.10 -4.79 17.96
C ALA A 214 12.75 -6.06 17.19
N TRP A 215 11.46 -6.28 16.89
CA TRP A 215 11.02 -7.40 16.05
C TRP A 215 11.53 -7.27 14.60
N LEU A 216 11.49 -6.08 14.00
CA LEU A 216 12.07 -5.89 12.67
C LEU A 216 13.57 -6.27 12.67
N LYS A 217 14.32 -5.83 13.69
CA LYS A 217 15.75 -6.18 13.86
C LYS A 217 16.02 -7.68 13.98
N SER A 218 15.04 -8.48 14.40
CA SER A 218 15.21 -9.94 14.53
C SER A 218 14.83 -10.72 13.27
N CYS A 219 14.33 -10.06 12.21
CA CYS A 219 13.88 -10.71 10.98
C CYS A 219 14.70 -10.30 9.71
N PRO A 220 16.05 -10.23 9.74
CA PRO A 220 16.80 -9.94 8.53
C PRO A 220 16.66 -11.08 7.51
N LEU A 221 16.83 -10.76 6.22
CA LEU A 221 17.09 -11.77 5.20
C LEU A 221 18.39 -12.53 5.52
N PRO A 222 18.51 -13.79 5.06
CA PRO A 222 19.79 -14.49 5.04
C PRO A 222 20.89 -13.64 4.37
N ALA A 223 22.11 -13.69 4.89
CA ALA A 223 23.21 -12.84 4.43
C ALA A 223 23.57 -13.06 2.94
N ASP A 224 23.30 -14.25 2.41
CA ASP A 224 23.52 -14.65 1.03
C ASP A 224 22.29 -14.48 0.13
N ALA A 225 21.16 -14.00 0.65
CA ALA A 225 19.88 -13.95 -0.06
C ALA A 225 19.95 -13.23 -1.41
N ALA A 226 20.66 -12.09 -1.49
CA ALA A 226 20.82 -11.33 -2.73
C ALA A 226 21.69 -12.05 -3.78
N THR A 227 22.63 -12.88 -3.34
CA THR A 227 23.47 -13.71 -4.22
C THR A 227 22.68 -14.91 -4.73
N VAL A 228 21.94 -15.58 -3.85
CA VAL A 228 21.12 -16.76 -4.18
C VAL A 228 19.91 -16.39 -5.04
N ASN A 229 19.30 -15.22 -4.79
CA ASN A 229 18.18 -14.71 -5.53
C ASN A 229 18.34 -13.20 -5.78
N PRO A 230 18.69 -12.79 -7.02
CA PRO A 230 18.86 -11.38 -7.37
C PRO A 230 17.61 -10.51 -7.13
N LEU A 231 16.40 -11.11 -7.06
CA LEU A 231 15.16 -10.38 -6.73
C LEU A 231 15.13 -9.92 -5.26
N LEU A 232 15.96 -10.50 -4.40
CA LEU A 232 16.19 -10.07 -3.02
C LEU A 232 17.38 -9.08 -2.90
N GLY A 233 17.99 -8.69 -4.02
CA GLY A 233 18.98 -7.61 -4.06
C GLY A 233 18.36 -6.21 -4.03
N GLY A 234 19.16 -5.20 -4.36
CA GLY A 234 18.69 -3.81 -4.51
C GLY A 234 18.28 -3.14 -3.19
N GLY A 235 19.01 -3.42 -2.10
CA GLY A 235 18.78 -2.79 -0.79
C GLY A 235 17.66 -3.41 0.05
N ARG A 236 17.08 -4.55 -0.37
CA ARG A 236 16.15 -5.32 0.46
C ARG A 236 16.91 -5.96 1.62
N THR A 237 16.35 -5.87 2.81
CA THR A 237 17.00 -6.34 4.05
C THR A 237 16.16 -7.33 4.84
N HIS A 238 14.85 -7.41 4.59
CA HIS A 238 13.91 -8.26 5.34
C HIS A 238 12.98 -9.01 4.37
N PRO A 239 12.47 -10.20 4.73
CA PRO A 239 11.44 -10.88 3.94
C PRO A 239 10.14 -10.07 3.99
N THR A 240 9.32 -10.15 2.93
CA THR A 240 8.00 -9.50 2.94
C THR A 240 7.09 -10.10 3.99
N PHE A 241 7.09 -11.43 4.11
CA PHE A 241 6.25 -12.20 5.01
C PHE A 241 7.08 -12.96 6.03
N VAL A 242 6.62 -12.97 7.28
CA VAL A 242 7.27 -13.64 8.41
C VAL A 242 6.26 -14.57 9.07
N GLU A 243 6.61 -15.84 9.22
CA GLU A 243 5.74 -16.85 9.80
C GLU A 243 5.47 -16.59 11.29
N LEU A 244 4.22 -16.83 11.67
CA LEU A 244 3.77 -16.72 13.06
C LEU A 244 4.44 -17.81 13.92
N GLY A 245 4.95 -17.42 15.08
CA GLY A 245 5.60 -18.30 16.06
C GLY A 245 7.10 -18.54 15.84
N THR A 246 7.62 -18.43 14.62
CA THR A 246 9.02 -18.81 14.30
C THR A 246 9.93 -17.64 13.93
N ASN A 247 9.37 -16.53 13.44
CA ASN A 247 10.11 -15.43 12.79
C ASN A 247 10.83 -15.79 11.48
N ASP A 248 10.57 -16.98 10.93
CA ASP A 248 11.14 -17.40 9.67
C ASP A 248 10.44 -16.73 8.48
N GLY A 249 11.21 -16.30 7.48
CA GLY A 249 10.68 -15.76 6.23
C GLY A 249 9.79 -16.77 5.49
N LEU A 250 8.70 -16.29 4.89
CA LEU A 250 7.85 -17.03 3.95
C LEU A 250 8.03 -16.43 2.55
N TYR A 251 8.32 -17.29 1.59
CA TYR A 251 8.65 -16.90 0.24
C TYR A 251 7.62 -17.44 -0.74
N VAL A 252 7.13 -16.56 -1.61
CA VAL A 252 6.05 -16.85 -2.54
C VAL A 252 6.62 -17.29 -3.88
N HIS A 253 6.03 -18.35 -4.39
CA HIS A 253 6.36 -18.98 -5.67
C HIS A 253 5.09 -19.17 -6.49
N ARG A 254 5.29 -19.53 -7.77
CA ARG A 254 4.21 -19.97 -8.64
C ARG A 254 4.65 -21.16 -9.48
N TYR A 255 3.70 -21.99 -9.89
CA TYR A 255 3.86 -22.96 -10.98
C TYR A 255 2.81 -22.69 -12.06
N GLY A 256 2.88 -23.46 -13.15
CA GLY A 256 2.01 -23.29 -14.29
C GLY A 256 2.47 -22.18 -15.23
N SER A 257 1.68 -21.95 -16.26
CA SER A 257 1.96 -20.99 -17.32
C SER A 257 0.83 -19.98 -17.53
N ASN A 258 -0.37 -20.21 -17.00
CA ASN A 258 -1.48 -19.27 -17.08
C ASN A 258 -2.44 -19.47 -15.89
N ILE A 259 -3.55 -18.74 -15.87
CA ILE A 259 -4.56 -18.79 -14.81
C ILE A 259 -5.25 -20.16 -14.66
N HIS A 260 -5.35 -20.96 -15.74
CA HIS A 260 -6.07 -22.23 -15.72
C HIS A 260 -5.22 -23.43 -15.29
N ASN A 261 -3.89 -23.32 -15.36
CA ASN A 261 -2.97 -24.41 -15.03
C ASN A 261 -1.87 -24.03 -14.02
N GLY A 262 -1.98 -22.84 -13.42
CA GLY A 262 -1.02 -22.31 -12.47
C GLY A 262 -1.67 -21.83 -11.19
N ALA A 263 -0.91 -21.89 -10.10
CA ALA A 263 -1.27 -21.32 -8.81
C ALA A 263 -0.03 -20.83 -8.07
N TYR A 264 -0.26 -20.08 -7.00
CA TYR A 264 0.79 -19.72 -6.06
C TYR A 264 0.91 -20.74 -4.95
N TYR A 265 2.10 -20.78 -4.38
CA TYR A 265 2.39 -21.47 -3.13
C TYR A 265 3.46 -20.68 -2.39
N TYR A 266 3.65 -21.01 -1.12
CA TYR A 266 4.69 -20.43 -0.31
C TYR A 266 5.38 -21.48 0.57
N ASP A 267 6.67 -21.28 0.80
CA ASP A 267 7.50 -22.11 1.65
C ASP A 267 8.66 -21.29 2.24
N LYS A 268 9.73 -21.94 2.70
CA LYS A 268 10.93 -21.31 3.27
C LYS A 268 12.04 -21.06 2.24
N ASN A 269 11.84 -21.44 0.98
CA ASN A 269 12.85 -21.40 -0.06
C ASN A 269 12.90 -20.02 -0.73
N TYR A 270 13.98 -19.28 -0.56
CA TYR A 270 14.10 -17.95 -1.13
C TYR A 270 14.74 -17.88 -2.52
N THR A 271 14.96 -19.02 -3.21
CA THR A 271 15.71 -19.08 -4.48
C THR A 271 14.95 -18.57 -5.70
N ASN A 272 13.70 -19.02 -5.90
CA ASN A 272 12.94 -18.82 -7.14
C ASN A 272 11.62 -18.09 -6.87
N THR A 273 11.70 -16.97 -6.17
CA THR A 273 10.52 -16.18 -5.82
C THR A 273 9.88 -15.57 -7.06
N VAL A 274 8.61 -15.21 -6.95
CA VAL A 274 7.93 -14.45 -8.01
C VAL A 274 8.53 -13.05 -8.14
N SER A 275 8.60 -12.52 -9.36
CA SER A 275 9.22 -11.20 -9.63
C SER A 275 8.24 -10.03 -9.52
N HIS A 276 6.95 -10.29 -9.73
CA HIS A 276 5.89 -9.27 -9.73
C HIS A 276 5.32 -8.96 -8.33
N TYR A 277 5.75 -9.69 -7.31
CA TYR A 277 5.42 -9.44 -5.92
C TYR A 277 6.70 -9.59 -5.10
N SER A 278 7.21 -8.47 -4.59
CA SER A 278 8.54 -8.45 -3.97
C SER A 278 8.60 -9.40 -2.77
N ALA A 279 9.54 -10.34 -2.79
CA ALA A 279 9.74 -11.29 -1.69
C ALA A 279 10.58 -10.70 -0.53
N GLY A 280 11.25 -9.56 -0.77
CA GLY A 280 11.98 -8.82 0.24
C GLY A 280 11.63 -7.33 0.24
N ARG A 281 11.88 -6.66 1.36
CA ARG A 281 11.56 -5.25 1.58
C ARG A 281 12.76 -4.49 2.14
N PRO A 282 12.99 -3.24 1.71
CA PRO A 282 13.91 -2.35 2.41
C PRO A 282 13.25 -1.85 3.70
N ILE A 283 13.90 -2.09 4.84
CA ILE A 283 13.46 -1.59 6.15
C ILE A 283 14.51 -0.62 6.69
N ASP A 284 14.08 0.60 6.99
CA ASP A 284 14.88 1.71 7.48
C ASP A 284 14.84 1.75 9.02
N ILE A 285 15.48 0.75 9.64
CA ILE A 285 15.51 0.59 11.10
C ILE A 285 16.12 1.85 11.75
N ALA A 286 17.21 2.38 11.19
CA ALA A 286 17.88 3.56 11.73
C ALA A 286 16.96 4.79 11.71
N GLY A 287 16.23 5.03 10.62
CA GLY A 287 15.26 6.12 10.54
C GLY A 287 14.10 5.96 11.52
N LEU A 288 13.62 4.72 11.73
CA LEU A 288 12.58 4.44 12.73
C LEU A 288 13.07 4.71 14.17
N GLU A 289 14.26 4.23 14.53
CA GLU A 289 14.87 4.47 15.86
C GLU A 289 15.14 5.96 16.10
N ALA A 290 15.69 6.67 15.11
CA ALA A 290 15.94 8.11 15.19
C ALA A 290 14.64 8.92 15.37
N THR A 291 13.59 8.56 14.62
CA THR A 291 12.28 9.22 14.74
C THR A 291 11.64 8.93 16.08
N TYR A 292 11.69 7.69 16.56
CA TYR A 292 11.21 7.33 17.89
C TYR A 292 11.92 8.14 18.97
N ALA A 293 13.26 8.14 19.00
CA ALA A 293 14.05 8.85 19.99
C ALA A 293 13.75 10.36 20.01
N LYS A 294 13.59 10.96 18.83
CA LYS A 294 13.19 12.37 18.68
C LYS A 294 11.83 12.63 19.33
N LEU A 295 10.81 11.84 19.01
CA LEU A 295 9.44 12.06 19.46
C LEU A 295 9.24 11.69 20.93
N SER A 296 9.81 10.58 21.39
CA SER A 296 9.73 10.14 22.79
C SER A 296 10.45 11.12 23.72
N GLY A 297 11.55 11.72 23.26
CA GLY A 297 12.35 12.69 24.01
C GLY A 297 11.77 14.11 24.08
N MET A 298 10.65 14.41 23.41
CA MET A 298 10.00 15.71 23.52
C MET A 298 9.53 15.98 24.96
N THR A 299 9.67 17.22 25.43
CA THR A 299 9.09 17.67 26.71
C THR A 299 7.57 17.81 26.58
N ASP A 300 6.85 17.74 27.69
CA ASP A 300 5.38 17.88 27.66
C ASP A 300 4.93 19.25 27.11
N ALA A 301 5.71 20.31 27.35
CA ALA A 301 5.48 21.62 26.76
C ALA A 301 5.61 21.59 25.23
N ALA A 302 6.67 20.96 24.69
CA ALA A 302 6.86 20.82 23.25
C ALA A 302 5.77 19.93 22.61
N VAL A 303 5.33 18.88 23.31
CA VAL A 303 4.21 18.04 22.86
C VAL A 303 2.90 18.85 22.81
N ALA A 304 2.62 19.64 23.84
CA ALA A 304 1.44 20.50 23.88
C ALA A 304 1.45 21.54 22.75
N GLU A 305 2.61 22.17 22.48
CA GLU A 305 2.79 23.14 21.40
C GLU A 305 2.57 22.51 20.01
N MET A 306 3.17 21.35 19.76
CA MET A 306 2.97 20.58 18.54
C MET A 306 1.49 20.21 18.35
N ALA A 307 0.86 19.62 19.37
CA ALA A 307 -0.53 19.20 19.31
C ALA A 307 -1.49 20.39 19.18
N ALA A 308 -1.14 21.58 19.68
CA ALA A 308 -1.92 22.80 19.49
C ALA A 308 -2.02 23.23 18.01
N ARG A 309 -1.03 22.86 17.18
CA ARG A 309 -1.02 23.13 15.74
C ARG A 309 -1.65 22.03 14.89
N SER A 310 -2.18 20.98 15.53
CA SER A 310 -2.75 19.82 14.84
C SER A 310 -3.92 20.19 13.93
N PRO A 311 -4.05 19.58 12.73
CA PRO A 311 -5.23 19.70 11.88
C PRO A 311 -6.51 19.16 12.53
N LEU A 312 -6.41 18.43 13.66
CA LEU A 312 -7.57 17.97 14.43
C LEU A 312 -8.16 19.05 15.36
N LYS A 313 -7.46 20.18 15.55
CA LYS A 313 -7.86 21.29 16.46
C LYS A 313 -8.37 22.52 15.73
N VAL A 314 -8.94 22.36 14.54
CA VAL A 314 -9.40 23.48 13.70
C VAL A 314 -10.52 24.24 14.42
N ALA A 315 -10.28 25.53 14.69
CA ALA A 315 -11.32 26.48 15.08
C ALA A 315 -12.20 26.78 13.85
N GLY A 316 -13.51 26.99 14.06
CA GLY A 316 -14.50 27.06 12.97
C GLY A 316 -14.10 27.92 11.77
N GLY A 317 -14.35 27.42 10.55
CA GLY A 317 -14.07 28.12 9.28
C GLY A 317 -13.20 27.33 8.28
N GLY A 318 -12.50 26.29 8.74
CA GLY A 318 -11.61 25.48 7.91
C GLY A 318 -10.30 26.21 7.52
N LYS A 319 -9.27 25.45 7.17
CA LYS A 319 -7.97 25.94 6.70
C LYS A 319 -7.71 25.48 5.26
N ALA A 320 -7.11 26.35 4.46
CA ALA A 320 -6.73 26.01 3.08
C ALA A 320 -5.76 24.82 3.06
N LEU A 321 -6.00 23.88 2.14
CA LEU A 321 -5.09 22.79 1.84
C LEU A 321 -3.83 23.30 1.12
N PRO A 322 -2.72 22.54 1.14
CA PRO A 322 -1.55 22.88 0.34
C PRO A 322 -1.89 23.17 -1.13
N LYS A 323 -1.21 24.17 -1.71
CA LYS A 323 -1.54 24.69 -3.04
C LYS A 323 -1.46 23.61 -4.13
N TYR A 324 -0.39 22.81 -4.11
CA TYR A 324 -0.08 21.80 -5.12
C TYR A 324 -0.11 20.38 -4.53
N PHE A 325 -1.08 19.57 -4.96
CA PHE A 325 -1.20 18.16 -4.57
C PHE A 325 -0.43 17.20 -5.51
N SER A 326 0.04 17.71 -6.66
CA SER A 326 0.63 16.90 -7.73
C SER A 326 2.15 16.98 -7.82
N ILE A 327 2.80 17.93 -7.12
CA ILE A 327 4.27 18.05 -7.12
C ILE A 327 4.90 16.94 -6.27
N ARG A 328 4.26 16.64 -5.15
CA ARG A 328 4.40 15.40 -4.38
C ARG A 328 3.08 15.16 -3.64
N GLU A 329 2.92 13.98 -3.09
CA GLU A 329 1.76 13.67 -2.26
C GLU A 329 1.75 14.53 -0.98
N VAL A 330 0.54 14.88 -0.52
CA VAL A 330 0.32 15.56 0.75
C VAL A 330 0.35 14.53 1.88
N ASP A 331 1.10 14.83 2.93
CA ASP A 331 1.21 13.97 4.12
C ASP A 331 0.82 14.73 5.39
N PHE A 332 0.63 14.04 6.51
CA PHE A 332 0.20 14.62 7.78
C PHE A 332 1.03 15.83 8.24
N PRO A 333 2.38 15.84 8.13
CA PRO A 333 3.18 17.01 8.50
C PRO A 333 2.79 18.30 7.74
N ASP A 334 2.30 18.18 6.51
CA ASP A 334 1.89 19.33 5.68
C ASP A 334 0.58 19.97 6.16
N LEU A 335 -0.18 19.27 7.00
CA LEU A 335 -1.51 19.70 7.44
C LEU A 335 -1.46 20.59 8.69
N PHE A 336 -0.35 20.58 9.42
CA PHE A 336 -0.21 21.35 10.66
C PHE A 336 -0.29 22.86 10.41
N THR A 337 -0.85 23.60 11.37
CA THR A 337 -0.84 25.06 11.35
C THR A 337 0.59 25.60 11.27
N GLY A 338 0.85 26.47 10.29
CA GLY A 338 2.17 27.00 9.98
C GLY A 338 3.06 26.09 9.12
N ALA A 339 2.64 24.87 8.78
CA ALA A 339 3.37 24.04 7.84
C ALA A 339 3.28 24.60 6.42
N VAL A 340 4.39 24.48 5.68
CA VAL A 340 4.48 24.87 4.27
C VAL A 340 4.98 23.68 3.46
N MET A 341 4.16 23.27 2.49
CA MET A 341 4.53 22.26 1.50
C MET A 341 5.37 22.92 0.40
N ALA A 342 6.66 23.11 0.69
CA ALA A 342 7.57 23.79 -0.23
C ALA A 342 7.70 23.02 -1.56
N THR A 343 7.75 23.76 -2.66
CA THR A 343 8.09 23.20 -3.96
C THR A 343 9.59 23.01 -4.08
N PRO A 344 10.08 22.00 -4.81
CA PRO A 344 11.51 21.82 -4.96
C PRO A 344 12.13 22.97 -5.76
N ALA A 345 13.36 23.36 -5.42
CA ALA A 345 14.14 24.26 -6.25
C ALA A 345 14.44 23.60 -7.60
N VAL A 346 14.23 24.35 -8.70
CA VAL A 346 14.46 23.88 -10.07
C VAL A 346 15.42 24.86 -10.76
N PRO A 347 16.61 24.43 -11.22
CA PRO A 347 17.53 25.31 -11.92
C PRO A 347 17.05 25.60 -13.35
N GLU A 348 17.41 26.77 -13.88
CA GLU A 348 17.08 27.17 -15.25
C GLU A 348 17.57 26.16 -16.31
N SER A 349 18.71 25.50 -16.07
CA SER A 349 19.24 24.47 -16.95
C SER A 349 18.34 23.25 -17.09
N GLU A 350 17.65 22.86 -16.00
CA GLU A 350 16.68 21.77 -16.04
C GLU A 350 15.42 22.19 -16.81
N VAL A 351 14.95 23.42 -16.60
CA VAL A 351 13.83 23.99 -17.35
C VAL A 351 14.13 24.01 -18.85
N ALA A 352 15.31 24.50 -19.24
CA ALA A 352 15.77 24.52 -20.62
C ALA A 352 15.80 23.11 -21.24
N THR A 353 16.24 22.10 -20.46
CA THR A 353 16.23 20.70 -20.88
C THR A 353 14.79 20.21 -21.12
N LEU A 354 13.88 20.44 -20.16
CA LEU A 354 12.48 20.02 -20.28
C LEU A 354 11.77 20.65 -21.48
N LEU A 355 12.02 21.94 -21.74
CA LEU A 355 11.47 22.66 -22.89
C LEU A 355 12.07 22.18 -24.21
N THR A 356 13.37 21.89 -24.26
CA THR A 356 14.04 21.33 -25.44
C THR A 356 13.47 19.95 -25.78
N GLU A 357 13.29 19.09 -24.78
CA GLU A 357 12.70 17.75 -24.96
C GLU A 357 11.22 17.82 -25.39
N LEU A 358 10.47 18.81 -24.91
CA LEU A 358 9.10 19.05 -25.33
C LEU A 358 9.05 19.47 -26.81
N GLY A 359 9.97 20.36 -27.21
CA GLY A 359 10.09 20.86 -28.58
C GLY A 359 8.81 21.57 -29.02
N THR A 360 8.26 21.18 -30.17
CA THR A 360 6.98 21.70 -30.69
C THR A 360 5.76 20.87 -30.24
N ARG A 361 5.96 19.84 -29.41
CA ARG A 361 4.89 18.96 -28.93
C ARG A 361 4.20 19.57 -27.71
N ASN A 362 3.03 19.05 -27.38
CA ASN A 362 2.31 19.34 -26.13
C ASN A 362 2.40 18.18 -25.12
N TYR A 363 3.32 17.24 -25.33
CA TYR A 363 3.57 16.09 -24.44
C TYR A 363 5.02 15.63 -24.51
N TRP A 364 5.46 14.97 -23.44
CA TRP A 364 6.66 14.13 -23.44
C TRP A 364 6.28 12.67 -23.62
N THR A 365 7.18 11.91 -24.22
CA THR A 365 7.12 10.45 -24.24
C THR A 365 8.16 9.88 -23.30
N SER A 366 7.83 8.76 -22.68
CA SER A 366 8.73 7.98 -21.84
C SER A 366 8.58 6.50 -22.15
N PRO A 367 9.63 5.68 -21.92
CA PRO A 367 9.52 4.23 -22.01
C PRO A 367 8.46 3.73 -21.03
N VAL A 368 7.51 2.94 -21.51
CA VAL A 368 6.51 2.29 -20.64
C VAL A 368 7.19 1.13 -19.90
N PRO A 369 6.95 0.98 -18.59
CA PRO A 369 7.61 -0.04 -17.79
C PRO A 369 7.22 -1.46 -18.23
N GLU A 370 5.97 -1.68 -18.64
CA GLU A 370 5.41 -2.99 -18.93
C GLU A 370 4.49 -2.98 -20.16
N VAL A 371 4.44 -4.12 -20.86
CA VAL A 371 3.52 -4.42 -21.98
C VAL A 371 2.67 -5.64 -21.61
N VAL A 372 1.59 -5.90 -22.35
CA VAL A 372 0.72 -7.06 -22.14
C VAL A 372 0.62 -7.90 -23.41
N ASN A 373 0.35 -9.19 -23.25
CA ASN A 373 -0.06 -10.02 -24.38
C ASN A 373 -1.47 -9.62 -24.84
N PRO A 374 -1.76 -9.62 -26.16
CA PRO A 374 -3.14 -9.55 -26.63
C PRO A 374 -3.97 -10.69 -26.04
N TYR A 375 -5.22 -10.42 -25.68
CA TYR A 375 -6.13 -11.47 -25.21
C TYR A 375 -6.44 -12.47 -26.34
N GLN A 376 -6.24 -13.77 -26.07
CA GLN A 376 -6.43 -14.85 -27.03
C GLN A 376 -7.55 -15.84 -26.64
N GLY A 377 -8.35 -15.50 -25.63
CA GLY A 377 -9.29 -16.44 -25.00
C GLY A 377 -8.67 -17.21 -23.84
N ASP A 378 -9.35 -18.27 -23.42
CA ASP A 378 -8.92 -19.12 -22.31
C ASP A 378 -7.66 -19.92 -22.67
N GLY A 379 -6.73 -19.97 -21.72
CA GLY A 379 -5.50 -20.76 -21.85
C GLY A 379 -5.71 -22.26 -21.64
N PRO A 380 -4.71 -23.09 -21.99
CA PRO A 380 -4.79 -24.53 -21.78
C PRO A 380 -4.91 -24.89 -20.29
N THR A 381 -5.78 -25.84 -19.97
CA THR A 381 -5.98 -26.39 -18.61
C THR A 381 -4.98 -27.48 -18.25
N ALA A 382 -4.26 -28.03 -19.24
CA ALA A 382 -3.26 -29.06 -19.01
C ALA A 382 -2.15 -28.53 -18.08
N PRO A 383 -1.79 -29.26 -17.02
CA PRO A 383 -0.72 -28.85 -16.10
C PRO A 383 0.59 -28.57 -16.81
N TYR A 384 1.13 -27.36 -16.63
CA TYR A 384 2.47 -27.02 -17.07
C TYR A 384 3.48 -27.32 -15.94
N THR A 385 4.39 -28.26 -16.19
CA THR A 385 5.39 -28.73 -15.21
C THR A 385 6.77 -28.09 -15.37
N GLY A 386 6.94 -27.25 -16.39
CA GLY A 386 8.20 -26.53 -16.64
C GLY A 386 8.48 -25.40 -15.63
N THR A 387 9.65 -24.77 -15.77
CA THR A 387 10.14 -23.75 -14.82
C THR A 387 10.23 -22.34 -15.40
N ALA A 388 10.07 -22.20 -16.73
CA ALA A 388 10.33 -20.95 -17.46
C ALA A 388 9.61 -19.70 -16.93
N TYR A 389 8.46 -19.90 -16.26
CA TYR A 389 7.62 -18.80 -15.79
C TYR A 389 7.74 -18.53 -14.28
N ARG A 390 8.43 -19.35 -13.48
CA ARG A 390 8.36 -19.28 -12.00
C ARG A 390 8.73 -17.90 -11.42
N SER A 391 9.74 -17.25 -12.00
CA SER A 391 10.27 -15.94 -11.56
C SER A 391 10.11 -14.84 -12.61
N LYS A 392 9.07 -14.93 -13.44
CA LYS A 392 8.75 -13.91 -14.46
C LYS A 392 7.44 -13.19 -14.13
N HIS A 393 7.23 -12.04 -14.75
CA HIS A 393 6.01 -11.23 -14.58
C HIS A 393 4.80 -11.93 -15.23
N VAL A 394 5.02 -12.50 -16.41
CA VAL A 394 3.99 -13.13 -17.25
C VAL A 394 4.29 -14.61 -17.48
N GLY A 395 3.24 -15.38 -17.72
CA GLY A 395 3.27 -16.77 -18.13
C GLY A 395 3.35 -16.96 -19.64
N ASP A 396 2.62 -17.93 -20.18
CA ASP A 396 2.50 -18.16 -21.63
C ASP A 396 1.71 -17.05 -22.35
N VAL A 397 1.47 -17.22 -23.64
CA VAL A 397 0.81 -16.21 -24.49
C VAL A 397 -0.66 -15.93 -24.13
N TYR A 398 -1.28 -16.77 -23.30
CA TYR A 398 -2.64 -16.56 -22.79
C TYR A 398 -2.64 -15.75 -21.48
N ASP A 399 -1.49 -15.61 -20.81
CA ASP A 399 -1.36 -14.73 -19.65
C ASP A 399 -1.24 -13.27 -20.10
N THR A 400 -2.24 -12.46 -19.80
CA THR A 400 -2.29 -11.02 -20.13
C THR A 400 -1.64 -10.15 -19.06
N SER A 401 -0.97 -10.75 -18.07
CA SER A 401 -0.27 -10.02 -17.03
C SER A 401 0.81 -9.08 -17.60
N PRO A 402 0.92 -7.82 -17.12
CA PRO A 402 1.93 -6.87 -17.60
C PRO A 402 3.37 -7.34 -17.36
N TYR A 403 4.26 -7.21 -18.33
CA TYR A 403 5.67 -7.59 -18.19
C TYR A 403 6.62 -6.61 -18.88
N PRO A 404 7.85 -6.45 -18.38
CA PRO A 404 8.86 -5.62 -19.03
C PRO A 404 9.25 -6.18 -20.41
N ALA A 405 9.08 -5.38 -21.47
CA ALA A 405 9.42 -5.79 -22.84
C ALA A 405 10.90 -6.13 -23.04
N ASP A 406 11.77 -5.54 -22.21
CA ASP A 406 13.22 -5.75 -22.19
C ASP A 406 13.67 -6.93 -21.31
N ASN A 407 12.73 -7.57 -20.59
CA ASN A 407 12.96 -8.77 -19.78
C ASN A 407 11.75 -9.72 -19.80
N PRO A 408 11.33 -10.24 -20.97
CA PRO A 408 10.24 -11.20 -21.06
C PRO A 408 10.70 -12.60 -20.61
N PRO A 409 9.80 -13.60 -20.58
CA PRO A 409 10.21 -15.01 -20.46
C PRO A 409 11.20 -15.40 -21.58
N GLU A 410 12.14 -16.30 -21.27
CA GLU A 410 13.20 -16.74 -22.21
C GLU A 410 12.77 -17.99 -23.00
N VAL A 411 11.49 -18.07 -23.34
CA VAL A 411 10.89 -19.19 -24.08
C VAL A 411 10.05 -18.65 -25.25
N PRO A 412 10.00 -19.35 -26.41
CA PRO A 412 9.17 -18.94 -27.52
C PRO A 412 7.69 -18.76 -27.14
N PRO A 413 6.96 -17.77 -27.71
CA PRO A 413 7.39 -16.84 -28.76
C PRO A 413 7.94 -15.51 -28.23
N TYR A 414 8.29 -15.41 -26.95
CA TYR A 414 8.78 -14.16 -26.38
C TYR A 414 10.15 -13.77 -26.97
N VAL A 415 10.28 -12.48 -27.28
CA VAL A 415 11.52 -11.88 -27.77
C VAL A 415 11.73 -10.58 -27.01
N LYS A 416 12.95 -10.37 -26.52
CA LYS A 416 13.36 -9.13 -25.88
C LYS A 416 13.26 -7.96 -26.87
N LYS A 417 12.61 -6.88 -26.45
CA LYS A 417 12.40 -5.67 -27.26
C LYS A 417 12.71 -4.43 -26.43
N ASP A 418 12.98 -3.33 -27.11
CA ASP A 418 13.06 -2.03 -26.46
C ASP A 418 11.70 -1.65 -25.87
N LYS A 419 11.75 -0.91 -24.75
CA LYS A 419 10.52 -0.40 -24.13
C LYS A 419 9.86 0.63 -25.05
N PRO A 420 8.58 0.43 -25.42
CA PRO A 420 7.90 1.33 -26.32
C PRO A 420 7.68 2.70 -25.63
N GLN A 421 7.66 3.76 -26.43
CA GLN A 421 7.50 5.13 -25.97
C GLN A 421 6.02 5.53 -25.96
N PHE A 422 5.51 5.99 -24.82
CA PHE A 422 4.13 6.49 -24.69
C PHE A 422 4.11 7.78 -23.89
N ILE A 423 2.95 8.45 -23.90
CA ILE A 423 2.62 9.47 -22.90
C ILE A 423 2.37 8.74 -21.58
N VAL A 424 3.30 8.88 -20.63
CA VAL A 424 3.19 8.27 -19.30
C VAL A 424 2.74 9.35 -18.31
N THR A 425 1.55 9.19 -17.74
CA THR A 425 0.92 10.20 -16.86
C THR A 425 1.81 10.62 -15.69
N ALA A 426 2.45 9.66 -15.01
CA ALA A 426 3.35 9.96 -13.90
C ALA A 426 4.56 10.81 -14.32
N GLU A 427 5.16 10.51 -15.49
CA GLU A 427 6.27 11.30 -16.02
C GLU A 427 5.83 12.68 -16.50
N TRP A 428 4.65 12.78 -17.10
CA TRP A 428 4.08 14.07 -17.47
C TRP A 428 3.85 14.94 -16.23
N ILE A 429 3.23 14.38 -15.17
CA ILE A 429 2.99 15.07 -13.90
C ILE A 429 4.31 15.51 -13.28
N ARG A 430 5.31 14.62 -13.22
CA ARG A 430 6.63 14.93 -12.67
C ARG A 430 7.27 16.10 -13.40
N ARG A 431 7.34 16.06 -14.73
CA ARG A 431 7.97 17.10 -15.56
C ARG A 431 7.22 18.43 -15.46
N MET A 432 5.89 18.41 -15.55
CA MET A 432 5.07 19.61 -15.33
C MET A 432 5.22 20.16 -13.92
N GLY A 433 5.31 19.30 -12.91
CA GLY A 433 5.56 19.69 -11.53
C GLY A 433 6.86 20.48 -11.36
N ARG A 434 7.92 20.12 -12.10
CA ARG A 434 9.18 20.90 -12.14
C ARG A 434 8.99 22.27 -12.77
N LEU A 435 8.27 22.36 -13.91
CA LEU A 435 7.99 23.65 -14.55
C LEU A 435 7.11 24.56 -13.66
N ILE A 436 6.10 23.98 -12.99
CA ILE A 436 5.24 24.70 -12.04
C ILE A 436 6.06 25.21 -10.85
N ALA A 437 6.92 24.36 -10.28
CA ALA A 437 7.79 24.74 -9.17
C ALA A 437 8.76 25.88 -9.54
N PHE A 438 9.20 25.94 -10.80
CA PHE A 438 10.04 27.03 -11.30
C PHE A 438 9.26 28.35 -11.45
N VAL A 439 8.08 28.32 -12.08
CA VAL A 439 7.32 29.54 -12.41
C VAL A 439 6.54 30.09 -11.21
N ALA A 440 6.09 29.22 -10.31
CA ALA A 440 5.26 29.58 -9.17
C ALA A 440 5.68 28.83 -7.89
N PRO A 441 6.92 29.08 -7.40
CA PRO A 441 7.43 28.39 -6.22
C PRO A 441 6.59 28.67 -4.98
N VAL A 442 6.47 27.65 -4.12
CA VAL A 442 6.03 27.80 -2.72
C VAL A 442 7.27 27.62 -1.86
N ALA A 443 7.61 28.66 -1.09
CA ALA A 443 8.78 28.71 -0.21
C ALA A 443 8.37 28.52 1.25
#